data_AF-A0A5C3P689-F1
#
_entry.id   AF-A0A5C3P689-F1
#
_cell.length_a   1.000
_cell.length_b   1.000
_cell.length_c   1.000
_cell.angle_alpha   90.00
_cell.angle_beta   90.00
_cell.angle_gamma   90.00
#
_symmetry.space_group_name_H-M   'P 1'
#
loop_
_entity.id
_entity.type
_entity.pdbx_description
1 polymer ?
#
loop_
_entity_poly.entity_id
_entity_poly.type
_entity_poly.pdbx_seq_one_letter_code
_entity_poly.pdbx_strand_id
1 'polypeptide(L)'
;MAAHLEFRRLIDELGVDYDENQFTGKHGDDQRDPNYWMYAAIDHANASVKLGLVSHAIIAASLDYKVFDESTWEMLAPGHHYDPLLNAVEDFAARERRAEIRIRDNVANERRLHVCAAEGCGVHAVHKQGLLACGGRCSLAVKPHYCSKGCQTKDWPRHKPLCKPSEELPLNARETVAAVSAKKRTSALEHAPASRDKCAREWKIRAEPGPDHFVELDLEDIIGQPGYGTLRVDSHTIAPEDLRALRDEWELMLRQYAKNMAKELAGHATTGDDESSGGGVDAVSG
;
A
#
# COMPACT_ATOMS: atom_id res chain seq x y z
N MET A 1 -4.82 27.66 7.43
CA MET A 1 -6.22 27.21 7.35
C MET A 1 -6.36 25.69 7.18
N ALA A 2 -5.68 25.04 6.22
CA ALA A 2 -5.77 23.58 6.04
C ALA A 2 -5.33 22.76 7.28
N ALA A 3 -4.21 23.13 7.91
CA ALA A 3 -3.73 22.47 9.13
C ALA A 3 -4.72 22.59 10.32
N HIS A 4 -5.44 23.71 10.40
CA HIS A 4 -6.47 23.92 11.44
C HIS A 4 -7.69 23.00 11.25
N LEU A 5 -8.05 22.70 9.99
CA LEU A 5 -9.15 21.79 9.69
C LEU A 5 -8.80 20.32 9.99
N GLU A 6 -7.57 19.89 9.67
CA GLU A 6 -7.11 18.53 10.04
C GLU A 6 -6.95 18.37 11.55
N PHE A 7 -6.44 19.39 12.25
CA PHE A 7 -6.38 19.39 13.70
C PHE A 7 -7.77 19.23 14.35
N ARG A 8 -8.79 19.94 13.84
CA ARG A 8 -10.18 19.78 14.27
C ARG A 8 -10.69 18.36 14.07
N ARG A 9 -10.45 17.78 12.89
CA ARG A 9 -10.86 16.40 12.57
C ARG A 9 -10.29 15.40 13.57
N LEU A 10 -9.00 15.54 13.91
CA LEU A 10 -8.32 14.67 14.87
C LEU A 10 -8.85 14.85 16.31
N ILE A 11 -9.13 16.09 16.73
CA ILE A 11 -9.68 16.39 18.05
C ILE A 11 -11.11 15.84 18.22
N ASP A 12 -11.95 15.98 17.19
CA ASP A 12 -13.33 15.48 17.18
C ASP A 12 -13.37 13.93 17.29
N GLU A 13 -12.46 13.23 16.60
CA GLU A 13 -12.32 11.77 16.69
C GLU A 13 -11.92 11.29 18.09
N LEU A 14 -11.22 12.13 18.86
CA LEU A 14 -10.79 11.82 20.23
C LEU A 14 -11.88 12.12 21.28
N GLY A 15 -13.01 12.71 20.89
CA GLY A 15 -14.12 13.04 21.79
C GLY A 15 -13.74 14.08 22.86
N VAL A 16 -12.71 14.89 22.58
CA VAL A 16 -12.28 15.97 23.45
C VAL A 16 -13.19 17.18 23.17
N ASP A 17 -13.95 17.61 24.18
CA ASP A 17 -14.83 18.78 24.06
C ASP A 17 -13.98 20.05 23.92
N TYR A 18 -13.80 20.48 22.67
CA TYR A 18 -12.95 21.60 22.30
C TYR A 18 -13.78 22.88 22.26
N ASP A 19 -13.67 23.70 23.31
CA ASP A 19 -14.38 24.97 23.40
C ASP A 19 -13.66 26.06 22.58
N GLU A 20 -14.16 26.34 21.37
CA GLU A 20 -13.69 27.43 20.51
C GLU A 20 -13.79 28.82 21.17
N ASN A 21 -14.62 28.99 22.19
CA ASN A 21 -14.74 30.26 22.90
C ASN A 21 -13.55 30.52 23.83
N GLN A 22 -12.75 29.50 24.19
CA GLN A 22 -11.44 29.72 24.80
C GLN A 22 -10.42 30.30 23.80
N PHE A 23 -10.63 30.11 22.49
CA PHE A 23 -9.75 30.60 21.41
C PHE A 23 -10.09 32.02 20.96
N THR A 24 -11.37 32.38 21.02
CA THR A 24 -11.87 33.72 20.67
C THR A 24 -12.12 34.62 21.87
N GLY A 25 -11.74 34.15 23.07
CA GLY A 25 -11.87 34.89 24.31
C GLY A 25 -11.31 36.30 24.14
N LYS A 26 -12.21 37.28 24.25
CA LYS A 26 -11.95 38.73 24.19
C LYS A 26 -11.04 39.16 25.35
N HIS A 27 -9.79 38.74 25.34
CA HIS A 27 -8.73 39.42 26.07
C HIS A 27 -8.30 40.60 25.20
N GLY A 28 -8.50 41.81 25.71
CA GLY A 28 -8.35 43.06 24.97
C GLY A 28 -7.03 43.15 24.20
N ASP A 29 -7.15 43.54 22.93
CA ASP A 29 -6.14 44.09 22.01
C ASP A 29 -4.79 43.38 21.76
N ASP A 30 -4.49 42.24 22.37
CA ASP A 30 -3.34 41.43 21.95
C ASP A 30 -3.75 40.42 20.86
N GLN A 31 -3.42 40.75 19.61
CA GLN A 31 -3.34 39.79 18.51
C GLN A 31 -2.38 38.65 18.90
N ARG A 32 -2.91 37.59 19.50
CA ARG A 32 -2.13 36.36 19.68
C ARG A 32 -1.77 35.85 18.28
N ASP A 33 -0.48 35.62 18.08
CA ASP A 33 0.07 34.96 16.89
C ASP A 33 -0.82 33.74 16.57
N PRO A 34 -1.37 33.60 15.35
CA PRO A 34 -2.17 32.44 14.97
C PRO A 34 -1.44 31.10 15.20
N ASN A 35 -0.12 31.12 15.36
CA ASN A 35 0.72 29.97 15.67
C ASN A 35 0.94 29.69 17.17
N TYR A 36 0.38 30.49 18.09
CA TYR A 36 0.57 30.32 19.53
C TYR A 36 0.27 28.90 20.02
N TRP A 37 -0.84 28.34 19.57
CA TRP A 37 -1.28 26.99 19.97
C TRP A 37 -0.42 25.89 19.37
N MET A 38 0.13 26.16 18.18
CA MET A 38 1.21 25.36 17.65
C MET A 38 2.35 25.35 18.68
N TYR A 39 2.95 26.50 19.00
CA TYR A 39 4.10 26.55 19.89
C TYR A 39 3.83 25.91 21.27
N ALA A 40 2.64 26.13 21.83
CA ALA A 40 2.25 25.44 23.06
C ALA A 40 2.24 23.91 22.89
N ALA A 41 1.71 23.39 21.77
CA ALA A 41 1.70 21.95 21.48
C ALA A 41 3.12 21.39 21.33
N ILE A 42 4.04 22.10 20.68
CA ILE A 42 5.42 21.63 20.51
C ILE A 42 6.22 21.69 21.83
N ASP A 43 5.97 22.69 22.66
CA ASP A 43 6.52 22.78 24.02
C ASP A 43 6.03 21.62 24.89
N HIS A 44 4.74 21.32 24.85
CA HIS A 44 4.16 20.18 25.56
C HIS A 44 4.70 18.85 25.04
N ALA A 45 4.87 18.70 23.72
CA ALA A 45 5.48 17.53 23.10
C ALA A 45 6.94 17.36 23.59
N ASN A 46 7.73 18.43 23.57
CA ASN A 46 9.12 18.42 24.03
C ASN A 46 9.24 18.11 25.53
N ALA A 47 8.39 18.72 26.36
CA ALA A 47 8.33 18.42 27.79
C ALA A 47 7.97 16.95 28.05
N SER A 48 7.02 16.39 27.28
CA SER A 48 6.62 14.98 27.38
C SER A 48 7.78 14.05 27.02
N VAL A 49 8.51 14.34 25.93
CA VAL A 49 9.70 13.57 25.55
C VAL A 49 10.79 13.63 26.61
N LYS A 50 11.04 14.80 27.23
CA LYS A 50 12.00 14.95 28.36
C LYS A 50 11.62 14.09 29.57
N LEU A 51 10.33 13.81 29.76
CA LEU A 51 9.81 12.90 30.79
C LEU A 51 9.83 11.41 30.35
N GLY A 52 10.31 11.11 29.14
CA GLY A 52 10.31 9.75 28.58
C GLY A 52 8.95 9.31 28.02
N LEU A 53 8.00 10.23 27.87
CA LEU A 53 6.67 9.96 27.34
C LEU A 53 6.66 10.24 25.83
N VAL A 54 6.89 9.20 25.03
CA VAL A 54 6.84 9.28 23.56
C VAL A 54 5.62 8.50 23.05
N SER A 55 4.61 9.21 22.59
CA SER A 55 3.38 8.63 22.01
C SER A 55 3.26 8.95 20.52
N HIS A 56 2.39 8.23 19.81
CA HIS A 56 2.13 8.49 18.39
C HIS A 56 1.64 9.92 18.13
N ALA A 57 0.82 10.49 19.03
CA ALA A 57 0.31 11.85 18.93
C ALA A 57 1.44 12.90 18.99
N ILE A 58 2.42 12.68 19.87
CA ILE A 58 3.61 13.54 19.99
C ILE A 58 4.43 13.51 18.70
N ILE A 59 4.60 12.33 18.10
CA ILE A 59 5.33 12.19 16.84
C ILE A 59 4.58 12.85 15.69
N ALA A 60 3.27 12.62 15.55
CA ALA A 60 2.45 13.23 14.52
C ALA A 60 2.51 14.76 14.59
N ALA A 61 2.28 15.31 15.78
CA ALA A 61 2.42 16.74 16.04
C ALA A 61 3.83 17.27 15.72
N SER A 62 4.87 16.46 15.81
CA SER A 62 6.24 16.90 15.49
C SER A 62 6.60 16.76 14.01
N LEU A 63 6.01 15.79 13.30
CA LEU A 63 6.21 15.59 11.86
C LEU A 63 5.59 16.72 11.05
N ASP A 64 4.40 17.19 11.43
CA ASP A 64 3.77 18.36 10.82
C ASP A 64 4.64 19.61 10.92
N TYR A 65 5.53 19.66 11.92
CA TYR A 65 6.47 20.77 12.09
C TYR A 65 7.77 20.62 11.33
N LYS A 66 8.22 19.38 11.10
CA LYS A 66 9.40 19.13 10.27
C LYS A 66 9.19 19.54 8.81
N VAL A 67 7.94 19.81 8.41
CA VAL A 67 7.57 20.37 7.10
C VAL A 67 7.93 21.85 6.99
N PHE A 68 8.06 22.58 8.10
CA PHE A 68 8.57 23.95 8.06
C PHE A 68 10.07 23.93 7.70
N ASP A 69 10.51 24.96 6.96
CA ASP A 69 11.89 25.04 6.50
C ASP A 69 12.89 25.25 7.65
N GLU A 70 14.16 24.89 7.45
CA GLU A 70 15.24 25.02 8.45
C GLU A 70 15.36 26.45 9.03
N SER A 71 15.12 27.49 8.24
CA SER A 71 15.18 28.89 8.70
C SER A 71 14.02 29.26 9.63
N THR A 72 12.83 28.67 9.42
CA THR A 72 11.71 28.77 10.35
C THR A 72 12.07 28.11 11.69
N TRP A 73 12.80 26.99 11.64
CA TRP A 73 13.23 26.28 12.83
C TRP A 73 14.27 27.05 13.65
N GLU A 74 15.30 27.60 13.01
CA GLU A 74 16.31 28.42 13.69
C GLU A 74 15.70 29.64 14.39
N MET A 75 14.66 30.22 13.80
CA MET A 75 13.93 31.35 14.38
C MET A 75 13.10 30.95 15.61
N LEU A 76 12.44 29.80 15.55
CA LEU A 76 11.54 29.32 16.61
C LEU A 76 12.27 28.65 17.78
N ALA A 77 13.48 28.16 17.54
CA ALA A 77 14.20 27.31 18.48
C ALA A 77 15.68 27.68 18.63
N PRO A 78 16.03 28.95 18.93
CA PRO A 78 17.41 29.30 19.16
C PRO A 78 17.99 28.47 20.32
N GLY A 79 19.07 27.73 20.04
CA GLY A 79 19.85 27.03 21.07
C GLY A 79 19.34 25.66 21.49
N HIS A 80 19.00 24.78 20.54
CA HIS A 80 18.84 23.34 20.79
C HIS A 80 17.69 22.97 21.76
N HIS A 81 16.73 23.87 21.97
CA HIS A 81 15.66 23.69 22.98
C HIS A 81 14.81 22.43 22.74
N TYR A 82 14.60 22.08 21.47
CA TYR A 82 13.79 20.94 21.02
C TYR A 82 14.61 19.74 20.57
N ASP A 83 15.93 19.72 20.80
CA ASP A 83 16.77 18.56 20.48
C ASP A 83 16.21 17.25 21.04
N PRO A 84 15.69 17.19 22.30
CA PRO A 84 15.07 15.96 22.80
C PRO A 84 13.90 15.48 21.93
N LEU A 85 13.02 16.40 21.51
CA LEU A 85 11.87 16.09 20.66
C LEU A 85 12.32 15.61 19.28
N LEU A 86 13.25 16.32 18.64
CA LEU A 86 13.77 15.96 17.32
C LEU A 86 14.44 14.59 17.32
N ASN A 87 15.30 14.32 18.31
CA ASN A 87 15.94 13.02 18.48
C ASN A 87 14.89 11.91 18.65
N ALA A 88 13.81 12.15 19.42
CA ALA A 88 12.74 11.17 19.58
C ALA A 88 11.97 10.90 18.28
N VAL A 89 11.75 11.92 17.45
CA VAL A 89 11.14 11.76 16.11
C VAL A 89 12.03 10.96 15.18
N GLU A 90 13.33 11.25 15.17
CA GLU A 90 14.30 10.50 14.38
C GLU A 90 14.41 9.05 14.83
N ASP A 91 14.48 8.81 16.14
CA ASP A 91 14.47 7.47 16.71
C ASP A 91 13.20 6.70 16.35
N PHE A 92 12.04 7.37 16.39
CA PHE A 92 10.77 6.79 15.96
C PHE A 92 10.80 6.43 14.47
N ALA A 93 11.18 7.37 13.60
CA ALA A 93 11.30 7.12 12.16
C ALA A 93 12.31 6.00 11.84
N ALA A 94 13.41 5.91 12.60
CA ALA A 94 14.39 4.84 12.47
C ALA A 94 13.85 3.49 12.98
N ARG A 95 12.99 3.46 14.00
CA ARG A 95 12.30 2.23 14.43
C ARG A 95 11.31 1.75 13.37
N GLU A 96 10.49 2.64 12.82
CA GLU A 96 9.54 2.34 11.75
C GLU A 96 10.26 1.82 10.50
N ARG A 97 11.30 2.53 10.04
CA ARG A 97 12.12 2.08 8.90
C ARG A 97 12.75 0.71 9.13
N ARG A 98 13.24 0.43 10.35
CA ARG A 98 13.75 -0.91 10.70
C ARG A 98 12.64 -1.97 10.73
N ALA A 99 11.43 -1.63 11.18
CA ALA A 99 10.29 -2.54 11.15
C ALA A 99 9.87 -2.86 9.71
N GLU A 100 9.80 -1.83 8.86
CA GLU A 100 9.52 -1.97 7.43
C GLU A 100 10.58 -2.83 6.74
N ILE A 101 11.88 -2.59 6.98
CA ILE A 101 12.97 -3.42 6.45
C ILE A 101 12.82 -4.87 6.93
N ARG A 102 12.53 -5.12 8.21
CA ARG A 102 12.30 -6.49 8.69
C ARG A 102 11.10 -7.15 8.01
N ILE A 103 10.01 -6.42 7.79
CA ILE A 103 8.84 -6.93 7.06
C ILE A 103 9.25 -7.25 5.62
N ARG A 104 9.95 -6.33 4.95
CA ARG A 104 10.46 -6.52 3.59
C ARG A 104 11.42 -7.71 3.49
N ASP A 105 12.37 -7.84 4.39
CA ASP A 105 13.34 -8.94 4.43
C ASP A 105 12.65 -10.28 4.72
N ASN A 106 11.67 -10.30 5.62
CA ASN A 106 10.87 -11.49 5.91
C ASN A 106 10.08 -11.94 4.67
N VAL A 107 9.63 -10.99 3.86
CA VAL A 107 8.87 -11.23 2.62
C VAL A 107 9.79 -11.64 1.48
N ALA A 108 10.91 -10.94 1.30
CA ALA A 108 11.95 -11.25 0.32
C ALA A 108 12.61 -12.61 0.59
N ASN A 109 12.53 -13.11 1.82
CA ASN A 109 12.73 -14.53 2.11
C ASN A 109 11.51 -15.34 1.63
N GLU A 110 11.26 -15.28 0.32
CA GLU A 110 10.12 -15.84 -0.45
C GLU A 110 9.81 -17.31 -0.12
N ARG A 111 10.77 -18.04 0.46
CA ARG A 111 10.60 -19.42 0.94
C ARG A 111 9.55 -19.57 2.04
N ARG A 112 9.05 -18.48 2.63
CA ARG A 112 8.03 -18.50 3.69
C ARG A 112 6.67 -17.94 3.27
N LEU A 113 6.54 -17.42 2.05
CA LEU A 113 5.27 -16.88 1.59
C LEU A 113 4.32 -18.02 1.22
N HIS A 114 3.19 -18.07 1.92
CA HIS A 114 2.16 -19.05 1.65
C HIS A 114 1.23 -18.51 0.58
N VAL A 115 1.17 -19.16 -0.58
CA VAL A 115 0.32 -18.76 -1.72
C VAL A 115 -0.99 -19.54 -1.70
N CYS A 116 -2.10 -18.87 -2.00
CA CYS A 116 -3.35 -19.57 -2.28
C CYS A 116 -3.19 -20.50 -3.49
N ALA A 117 -3.51 -21.77 -3.32
CA ALA A 117 -3.33 -22.80 -4.35
C ALA A 117 -4.31 -22.66 -5.53
N ALA A 118 -5.40 -21.91 -5.38
CA ALA A 118 -6.38 -21.73 -6.45
C ALA A 118 -5.78 -20.89 -7.60
N GLU A 119 -5.90 -21.40 -8.83
CA GLU A 119 -5.35 -20.75 -10.02
C GLU A 119 -5.94 -19.34 -10.23
N GLY A 120 -5.07 -18.38 -10.53
CA GLY A 120 -5.41 -16.96 -10.70
C GLY A 120 -5.74 -16.20 -9.40
N CYS A 121 -5.72 -16.87 -8.25
CA CYS A 121 -6.07 -16.22 -6.97
C CYS A 121 -5.03 -15.18 -6.56
N GLY A 122 -3.74 -15.50 -6.63
CA GLY A 122 -2.62 -14.59 -6.33
C GLY A 122 -2.63 -13.93 -4.94
N VAL A 123 -3.42 -14.44 -4.00
CA VAL A 123 -3.39 -14.02 -2.59
C VAL A 123 -2.27 -14.76 -1.89
N HIS A 124 -1.50 -14.01 -1.12
CA HIS A 124 -0.42 -14.50 -0.29
C HIS A 124 -0.74 -14.25 1.19
N ALA A 125 -0.14 -15.04 2.06
CA ALA A 125 -0.15 -14.82 3.49
C ALA A 125 1.28 -14.93 4.05
N VAL A 126 1.59 -14.06 5.02
CA VAL A 126 2.89 -14.07 5.72
C VAL A 126 3.04 -15.33 6.58
N HIS A 127 1.93 -15.81 7.14
CA HIS A 127 1.88 -16.97 8.02
C HIS A 127 0.99 -18.08 7.46
N LYS A 128 1.35 -19.34 7.73
CA LYS A 128 0.60 -20.53 7.29
C LYS A 128 -0.86 -20.50 7.77
N GLN A 129 -1.07 -19.99 8.98
CA GLN A 129 -2.37 -19.84 9.62
C GLN A 129 -3.27 -18.82 8.90
N GLY A 130 -2.70 -17.94 8.07
CA GLY A 130 -3.47 -17.01 7.25
C GLY A 130 -4.22 -17.67 6.11
N LEU A 131 -3.91 -18.93 5.77
CA LEU A 131 -4.63 -19.70 4.75
C LEU A 131 -5.27 -20.96 5.34
N LEU A 132 -6.44 -21.30 4.82
CA LEU A 132 -7.16 -22.53 5.12
C LEU A 132 -6.48 -23.72 4.43
N ALA A 133 -5.89 -24.62 5.21
CA ALA A 133 -5.40 -25.88 4.68
C ALA A 133 -6.56 -26.77 4.18
N CYS A 134 -6.32 -27.59 3.15
CA CYS A 134 -7.29 -28.60 2.74
C CYS A 134 -7.66 -29.54 3.91
N GLY A 135 -8.97 -29.69 4.15
CA GLY A 135 -9.53 -30.54 5.21
C GLY A 135 -9.47 -32.04 4.91
N GLY A 136 -8.95 -32.44 3.74
CA GLY A 136 -8.81 -33.84 3.36
C GLY A 136 -7.60 -34.55 3.99
N ARG A 137 -7.50 -35.85 3.69
CA ARG A 137 -6.43 -36.75 4.18
C ARG A 137 -5.13 -36.71 3.35
N CYS A 138 -4.95 -35.68 2.51
CA CYS A 138 -3.71 -35.48 1.77
C CYS A 138 -2.51 -35.28 2.71
N SER A 139 -1.34 -35.72 2.26
CA SER A 139 -0.07 -35.55 2.99
C SER A 139 0.29 -34.06 3.11
N LEU A 140 1.03 -33.69 4.17
CA LEU A 140 1.43 -32.30 4.40
C LEU A 140 2.27 -31.71 3.25
N ALA A 141 3.01 -32.56 2.52
CA ALA A 141 3.83 -32.15 1.38
C ALA A 141 3.00 -31.67 0.18
N VAL A 142 1.79 -32.20 0.01
CA VAL A 142 0.90 -31.89 -1.13
C VAL A 142 -0.39 -31.22 -0.68
N LYS A 143 -0.50 -30.83 0.60
CA LYS A 143 -1.70 -30.23 1.17
C LYS A 143 -1.78 -28.76 0.75
N PRO A 144 -2.71 -28.39 -0.15
CA PRO A 144 -2.84 -27.03 -0.61
C PRO A 144 -3.44 -26.16 0.51
N HIS A 145 -3.18 -24.86 0.40
CA HIS A 145 -3.70 -23.83 1.29
C HIS A 145 -4.53 -22.83 0.47
N TYR A 146 -5.64 -22.37 1.02
CA TYR A 146 -6.60 -21.51 0.33
C TYR A 146 -6.94 -20.31 1.18
N CYS A 147 -7.06 -19.13 0.58
CA CYS A 147 -7.48 -17.94 1.34
C CYS A 147 -8.96 -17.98 1.74
N SER A 148 -9.78 -18.83 1.08
CA SER A 148 -11.20 -19.00 1.43
C SER A 148 -11.76 -20.33 0.93
N LYS A 149 -12.95 -20.68 1.45
CA LYS A 149 -13.71 -21.86 0.99
C LYS A 149 -14.09 -21.78 -0.48
N GLY A 150 -14.32 -20.57 -1.01
CA GLY A 150 -14.61 -20.38 -2.45
C GLY A 150 -13.45 -20.82 -3.33
N CYS A 151 -12.21 -20.42 -2.97
CA CYS A 151 -11.00 -20.87 -3.66
C CYS A 151 -10.77 -22.38 -3.53
N GLN A 152 -11.03 -22.96 -2.36
CA GLN A 152 -10.95 -24.41 -2.17
C GLN A 152 -11.92 -25.16 -3.09
N THR A 153 -13.19 -24.73 -3.17
CA THR A 153 -14.19 -25.36 -4.04
C THR A 153 -13.81 -25.23 -5.51
N LYS A 154 -13.28 -24.07 -5.93
CA LYS A 154 -12.83 -23.82 -7.30
C LYS A 154 -11.66 -24.74 -7.70
N ASP A 155 -10.71 -24.97 -6.81
CA ASP A 155 -9.55 -25.83 -7.05
C ASP A 155 -9.84 -27.33 -6.87
N TRP A 156 -10.99 -27.68 -6.27
CA TRP A 156 -11.32 -29.05 -5.91
C TRP A 156 -11.23 -30.06 -7.07
N PRO A 157 -11.72 -29.79 -8.30
CA PRO A 157 -11.60 -30.74 -9.40
C PRO A 157 -10.15 -31.16 -9.70
N ARG A 158 -9.20 -30.21 -9.57
CA ARG A 158 -7.77 -30.44 -9.79
C ARG A 158 -7.11 -31.13 -8.60
N HIS A 159 -7.46 -30.74 -7.37
CA HIS A 159 -6.87 -31.31 -6.16
C HIS A 159 -7.42 -32.69 -5.79
N LYS A 160 -8.70 -32.98 -6.07
CA LYS A 160 -9.39 -34.24 -5.73
C LYS A 160 -8.58 -35.51 -6.02
N PRO A 161 -7.95 -35.72 -7.19
CA PRO A 161 -7.15 -36.93 -7.44
C PRO A 161 -5.94 -37.09 -6.51
N LEU A 162 -5.39 -35.98 -6.01
CA LEU A 162 -4.26 -35.92 -5.09
C LEU A 162 -4.68 -35.95 -3.61
N CYS A 163 -5.98 -35.78 -3.34
CA CYS A 163 -6.53 -35.68 -1.98
C CYS A 163 -6.72 -37.06 -1.33
N LYS A 164 -5.62 -37.83 -1.21
CA LYS A 164 -5.61 -39.20 -0.68
C LYS A 164 -4.55 -39.38 0.41
N PRO A 165 -4.73 -40.35 1.34
CA PRO A 165 -3.70 -40.74 2.30
C PRO A 165 -2.37 -41.07 1.61
N SER A 166 -1.23 -40.76 2.23
CA SER A 166 0.08 -40.89 1.57
C SER A 166 0.47 -42.31 1.17
N GLU A 167 -0.13 -43.31 1.80
CA GLU A 167 0.11 -44.74 1.52
C GLU A 167 -0.48 -45.20 0.19
N GLU A 168 -1.46 -44.46 -0.34
CA GLU A 168 -2.19 -44.82 -1.57
C GLU A 168 -1.71 -44.02 -2.79
N LEU A 169 -0.72 -43.14 -2.64
CA LEU A 169 -0.20 -42.34 -3.76
C LEU A 169 0.83 -43.16 -4.56
N PRO A 170 0.64 -43.32 -5.88
CA PRO A 170 1.62 -43.95 -6.75
C PRO A 170 2.99 -43.25 -6.60
N LEU A 171 4.09 -44.02 -6.52
CA LEU A 171 5.44 -43.47 -6.32
C LEU A 171 5.83 -42.42 -7.38
N ASN A 172 5.36 -42.62 -8.61
CA ASN A 172 5.46 -41.72 -9.77
C ASN A 172 4.65 -40.41 -9.63
N ALA A 173 3.60 -40.38 -8.79
CA ALA A 173 2.91 -39.15 -8.45
C ALA A 173 3.77 -38.27 -7.51
N ARG A 174 4.60 -38.87 -6.63
CA ARG A 174 5.45 -38.11 -5.69
C ARG A 174 6.54 -37.28 -6.39
N GLU A 175 7.13 -37.81 -7.46
CA GLU A 175 8.15 -37.10 -8.25
C GLU A 175 7.56 -35.97 -9.09
N THR A 176 6.35 -36.15 -9.62
CA THR A 176 5.67 -35.11 -10.42
C THR A 176 5.21 -33.92 -9.57
N VAL A 177 4.82 -34.11 -8.30
CA VAL A 177 4.46 -32.96 -7.43
C VAL A 177 5.67 -32.10 -7.08
N ALA A 178 6.85 -32.69 -6.90
CA ALA A 178 8.08 -31.94 -6.67
C ALA A 178 8.50 -31.13 -7.91
N ALA A 179 8.28 -31.67 -9.11
CA ALA A 179 8.60 -30.98 -10.38
C ALA A 179 7.61 -29.87 -10.74
N VAL A 180 6.31 -30.02 -10.41
CA VAL A 180 5.28 -29.00 -10.69
C VAL A 180 5.43 -27.77 -9.78
N SER A 181 5.88 -27.95 -8.54
CA SER A 181 6.21 -26.81 -7.65
C SER A 181 7.39 -25.96 -8.14
N ALA A 182 8.22 -26.47 -9.06
CA ALA A 182 9.40 -25.77 -9.58
C ALA A 182 9.18 -25.11 -10.95
N LYS A 183 8.06 -25.37 -11.65
CA LYS A 183 7.82 -24.82 -12.99
C LYS A 183 7.03 -23.51 -12.94
N LYS A 184 7.78 -22.44 -13.16
CA LYS A 184 7.43 -21.03 -13.38
C LYS A 184 6.11 -20.82 -14.15
N ARG A 185 5.33 -19.86 -13.64
CA ARG A 185 4.06 -19.32 -14.13
C ARG A 185 4.19 -18.84 -15.59
N THR A 186 3.30 -19.29 -16.47
CA THR A 186 3.00 -18.63 -17.75
C THR A 186 1.52 -18.29 -17.77
N SER A 187 1.21 -17.00 -17.92
CA SER A 187 -0.13 -16.44 -17.84
C SER A 187 -1.02 -16.85 -19.01
N ALA A 188 -2.20 -17.39 -18.71
CA ALA A 188 -3.34 -17.38 -19.62
C ALA A 188 -4.49 -16.66 -18.89
N LEU A 189 -4.62 -15.37 -19.14
CA LEU A 189 -5.71 -14.53 -18.66
C LEU A 189 -6.63 -14.24 -19.84
N GLU A 190 -7.55 -15.17 -20.12
CA GLU A 190 -8.74 -14.87 -20.89
C GLU A 190 -9.93 -15.16 -20.00
N HIS A 191 -10.81 -14.17 -19.85
CA HIS A 191 -12.21 -14.14 -19.38
C HIS A 191 -12.46 -12.83 -18.61
N ALA A 192 -12.83 -11.78 -19.35
CA ALA A 192 -13.34 -10.54 -18.79
C ALA A 192 -14.85 -10.68 -18.49
N PRO A 193 -15.33 -10.40 -17.27
CA PRO A 193 -16.74 -10.21 -17.04
C PRO A 193 -17.14 -8.75 -17.28
N ALA A 194 -18.22 -8.57 -18.04
CA ALA A 194 -18.89 -7.31 -18.24
C ALA A 194 -19.66 -6.89 -16.97
N SER A 195 -19.28 -5.76 -16.35
CA SER A 195 -20.17 -4.85 -15.59
C SER A 195 -19.32 -3.73 -14.95
N ARG A 196 -19.38 -2.50 -15.48
CA ARG A 196 -18.63 -1.33 -14.99
C ARG A 196 -19.31 -0.54 -13.85
N ASP A 197 -20.52 -0.93 -13.42
CA ASP A 197 -21.34 -0.11 -12.50
C ASP A 197 -21.56 -0.70 -11.10
N LYS A 198 -20.75 -1.69 -10.68
CA LYS A 198 -20.91 -2.36 -9.37
C LYS A 198 -19.74 -2.17 -8.41
N CYS A 199 -18.88 -1.17 -8.62
CA CYS A 199 -17.70 -0.94 -7.76
C CYS A 199 -18.01 -0.33 -6.39
N ALA A 200 -19.21 0.22 -6.17
CA ALA A 200 -19.66 0.60 -4.82
C ALA A 200 -20.16 -0.63 -4.02
N ARG A 201 -19.40 -1.73 -3.99
CA ARG A 201 -19.61 -2.74 -2.95
C ARG A 201 -19.03 -2.16 -1.68
N GLU A 202 -19.83 -2.09 -0.62
CA GLU A 202 -19.31 -1.84 0.72
C GLU A 202 -18.21 -2.88 0.99
N TRP A 203 -16.96 -2.42 1.03
CA TRP A 203 -15.85 -3.27 1.43
C TRP A 203 -16.10 -3.70 2.86
N LYS A 204 -16.08 -5.02 3.10
CA LYS A 204 -16.31 -5.54 4.44
C LYS A 204 -15.03 -5.43 5.23
N ILE A 205 -14.73 -4.23 5.70
CA ILE A 205 -13.65 -4.00 6.65
C ILE A 205 -14.02 -4.76 7.92
N ARG A 206 -13.15 -5.70 8.32
CA ARG A 206 -13.33 -6.43 9.57
C ARG A 206 -13.03 -5.48 10.72
N ALA A 207 -13.88 -5.51 11.75
CA ALA A 207 -13.66 -4.74 12.97
C ALA A 207 -12.41 -5.24 13.74
N GLU A 208 -12.10 -6.53 13.64
CA GLU A 208 -10.92 -7.13 14.26
C GLU A 208 -9.84 -7.43 13.22
N PRO A 209 -8.55 -7.19 13.56
CA PRO A 209 -7.42 -7.58 12.72
C PRO A 209 -7.44 -9.08 12.46
N GLY A 210 -7.55 -9.45 11.18
CA GLY A 210 -7.37 -10.81 10.69
C GLY A 210 -5.90 -11.15 10.43
N PRO A 211 -5.65 -12.34 9.88
CA PRO A 211 -4.31 -12.72 9.43
C PRO A 211 -3.80 -11.80 8.32
N ASP A 212 -2.49 -11.63 8.25
CA ASP A 212 -1.83 -10.82 7.22
C ASP A 212 -2.03 -11.43 5.84
N HIS A 213 -2.81 -10.76 5.00
CA HIS A 213 -3.01 -11.08 3.59
C HIS A 213 -2.43 -9.98 2.72
N PHE A 214 -1.92 -10.37 1.57
CA PHE A 214 -1.47 -9.41 0.59
C PHE A 214 -1.62 -9.91 -0.84
N VAL A 215 -1.64 -8.94 -1.74
CA VAL A 215 -1.63 -9.14 -3.19
C VAL A 215 -0.45 -8.37 -3.77
N GLU A 216 0.15 -8.95 -4.81
CA GLU A 216 1.25 -8.35 -5.55
C GLU A 216 0.81 -8.12 -6.98
N LEU A 217 1.19 -6.96 -7.49
CA LEU A 217 0.96 -6.47 -8.85
C LEU A 217 2.32 -6.28 -9.49
N ASP A 218 2.61 -7.04 -10.53
CA ASP A 218 3.80 -6.82 -11.34
C ASP A 218 3.56 -5.62 -12.27
N LEU A 219 4.12 -4.47 -11.92
CA LEU A 219 3.87 -3.24 -12.68
C LEU A 219 4.57 -3.27 -14.04
N GLU A 220 5.64 -4.06 -14.20
CA GLU A 220 6.31 -4.21 -15.50
C GLU A 220 5.42 -4.96 -16.49
N ASP A 221 4.78 -6.05 -16.05
CA ASP A 221 3.81 -6.82 -16.86
C ASP A 221 2.56 -6.01 -17.22
N ILE A 222 2.17 -5.06 -16.36
CA ILE A 222 0.94 -4.28 -16.53
C ILE A 222 1.18 -3.05 -17.42
N ILE A 223 2.23 -2.28 -17.14
CA ILE A 223 2.55 -1.02 -17.82
C ILE A 223 3.35 -1.29 -19.09
N GLY A 224 4.03 -2.43 -19.19
CA GLY A 224 4.87 -2.80 -20.32
C GLY A 224 6.18 -2.00 -20.37
N GLN A 225 6.57 -1.38 -19.26
CA GLN A 225 7.82 -0.63 -19.14
C GLN A 225 8.72 -1.28 -18.09
N PRO A 226 10.00 -1.53 -18.41
CA PRO A 226 10.95 -2.09 -17.45
C PRO A 226 11.26 -1.07 -16.34
N GLY A 227 11.52 -1.56 -15.13
CA GLY A 227 11.93 -0.75 -13.99
C GLY A 227 10.81 -0.33 -13.04
N TYR A 228 9.55 -0.68 -13.32
CA TYR A 228 8.41 -0.32 -12.46
C TYR A 228 8.24 -1.23 -11.24
N GLY A 229 8.97 -2.35 -11.14
CA GLY A 229 8.99 -3.22 -9.97
C GLY A 229 7.61 -3.82 -9.61
N THR A 230 7.48 -4.32 -8.38
CA THR A 230 6.27 -4.95 -7.88
C THR A 230 5.56 -4.04 -6.87
N LEU A 231 4.28 -3.74 -7.09
CA LEU A 231 3.43 -3.07 -6.13
C LEU A 231 2.77 -4.12 -5.23
N ARG A 232 3.00 -3.98 -3.92
CA ARG A 232 2.41 -4.86 -2.92
C ARG A 232 1.38 -4.12 -2.09
N VAL A 233 0.23 -4.75 -1.88
CA VAL A 233 -0.84 -4.25 -1.03
C VAL A 233 -1.04 -5.22 0.12
N ASP A 234 -0.66 -4.78 1.30
CA ASP A 234 -0.81 -5.52 2.55
C ASP A 234 -2.06 -5.05 3.29
N SER A 235 -2.84 -5.99 3.84
CA SER A 235 -3.94 -5.65 4.73
C SER A 235 -4.18 -6.71 5.80
N HIS A 236 -4.51 -6.22 7.00
CA HIS A 236 -4.95 -7.04 8.13
C HIS A 236 -6.47 -7.00 8.32
N THR A 237 -7.17 -6.07 7.67
CA THR A 237 -8.61 -5.82 7.92
C THR A 237 -9.49 -6.10 6.71
N ILE A 238 -8.90 -6.15 5.52
CA ILE A 238 -9.61 -6.44 4.27
C ILE A 238 -9.67 -7.96 4.07
N ALA A 239 -10.85 -8.48 3.72
CA ALA A 239 -10.99 -9.90 3.42
C ALA A 239 -10.18 -10.28 2.15
N PRO A 240 -9.65 -11.51 2.05
CA PRO A 240 -8.93 -11.96 0.86
C PRO A 240 -9.70 -11.81 -0.46
N GLU A 241 -11.03 -11.97 -0.40
CA GLU A 241 -11.93 -11.73 -1.55
C GLU A 241 -11.85 -10.30 -2.04
N ASP A 242 -11.86 -9.35 -1.11
CA ASP A 242 -11.86 -7.92 -1.41
C ASP A 242 -10.47 -7.46 -1.84
N LEU A 243 -9.39 -8.00 -1.26
CA LEU A 243 -8.02 -7.77 -1.74
C LEU A 243 -7.82 -8.25 -3.19
N ARG A 244 -8.43 -9.38 -3.57
CA ARG A 244 -8.40 -9.82 -4.98
C ARG A 244 -9.17 -8.87 -5.88
N ALA A 245 -10.37 -8.48 -5.49
CA ALA A 245 -11.17 -7.55 -6.26
C ALA A 245 -10.43 -6.22 -6.46
N LEU A 246 -9.79 -5.71 -5.40
CA LEU A 246 -8.93 -4.52 -5.44
C LEU A 246 -7.76 -4.69 -6.41
N ARG A 247 -7.04 -5.82 -6.34
CA ARG A 247 -5.97 -6.13 -7.29
C ARG A 247 -6.48 -6.10 -8.72
N ASP A 248 -7.53 -6.86 -9.02
CA ASP A 248 -8.08 -6.99 -10.38
C ASP A 248 -8.57 -5.63 -10.92
N GLU A 249 -9.14 -4.79 -10.05
CA GLU A 249 -9.54 -3.41 -10.37
C GLU A 249 -8.33 -2.52 -10.67
N TRP A 250 -7.29 -2.58 -9.85
CA TRP A 250 -6.05 -1.83 -10.08
C TRP A 250 -5.32 -2.29 -11.34
N GLU A 251 -5.26 -3.59 -11.62
CA GLU A 251 -4.71 -4.09 -12.89
C GLU A 251 -5.46 -3.49 -14.08
N LEU A 252 -6.79 -3.47 -14.04
CA LEU A 252 -7.60 -2.90 -15.11
C LEU A 252 -7.36 -1.39 -15.27
N MET A 253 -7.34 -0.66 -14.15
CA MET A 253 -7.10 0.77 -14.11
C MET A 253 -5.71 1.11 -14.68
N LEU A 254 -4.67 0.42 -14.22
CA LEU A 254 -3.29 0.62 -14.67
C LEU A 254 -3.11 0.26 -16.15
N ARG A 255 -3.73 -0.82 -16.62
CA ARG A 255 -3.73 -1.15 -18.06
C ARG A 255 -4.41 -0.06 -18.88
N GLN A 256 -5.52 0.51 -18.39
CA GLN A 256 -6.20 1.59 -19.09
C GLN A 256 -5.36 2.87 -19.09
N TYR A 257 -4.71 3.19 -17.98
CA TYR A 257 -3.80 4.32 -17.86
C TYR A 257 -2.62 4.19 -18.84
N ALA A 258 -1.96 3.03 -18.88
CA ALA A 258 -0.88 2.75 -19.82
C ALA A 258 -1.32 2.89 -21.29
N LYS A 259 -2.53 2.41 -21.63
CA LYS A 259 -3.11 2.60 -22.98
C LYS A 259 -3.33 4.07 -23.32
N ASN A 260 -3.82 4.87 -22.37
CA ASN A 260 -4.06 6.30 -22.57
C ASN A 260 -2.73 7.04 -22.77
N MET A 261 -1.74 6.76 -21.93
CA MET A 261 -0.39 7.33 -22.08
C MET A 261 0.25 6.99 -23.44
N ALA A 262 0.14 5.73 -23.87
CA ALA A 262 0.64 5.32 -25.19
C ALA A 262 -0.04 6.08 -26.34
N LYS A 263 -1.35 6.34 -26.23
CA LYS A 263 -2.11 7.13 -27.21
C LYS A 263 -1.67 8.60 -27.26
N GLU A 264 -1.41 9.21 -26.10
CA GLU A 264 -0.93 10.59 -26.02
C GLU A 264 0.47 10.75 -26.62
N LEU A 265 1.37 9.80 -26.36
CA LEU A 265 2.71 9.78 -26.95
C LEU A 265 2.66 9.59 -28.47
N ALA A 266 1.78 8.72 -28.97
CA ALA A 266 1.60 8.52 -30.41
C ALA A 266 1.04 9.77 -31.12
N GLY A 267 0.17 10.54 -30.46
CA GLY A 267 -0.42 11.76 -31.02
C GLY A 267 0.58 12.90 -31.22
N HIS A 268 1.61 13.01 -30.38
CA HIS A 268 2.65 14.04 -30.52
C HIS A 268 3.62 13.75 -31.66
N ALA A 269 3.80 12.49 -32.03
CA ALA A 269 4.71 12.11 -33.13
C ALA A 269 4.16 12.48 -34.52
N THR A 270 2.85 12.66 -34.66
CA THR A 270 2.20 12.87 -35.98
C THR A 270 2.04 14.33 -36.40
N THR A 271 2.32 15.31 -35.51
CA THR A 271 2.10 16.75 -35.81
C THR A 271 3.38 17.50 -36.17
N GLY A 272 4.52 16.81 -36.35
CA GLY A 272 5.83 17.45 -36.47
C GLY A 272 6.37 17.73 -37.87
N ASP A 273 5.78 17.20 -38.95
CA ASP A 273 6.49 17.10 -40.24
C ASP A 273 5.95 17.96 -41.41
N ASP A 274 4.92 18.79 -41.23
CA ASP A 274 4.26 19.48 -42.36
C ASP A 274 4.49 21.00 -42.49
N GLU A 275 5.40 21.63 -41.73
CA GLU A 275 5.70 23.08 -41.87
C GLU A 275 7.13 23.41 -42.37
N SER A 276 7.65 22.64 -43.33
CA SER A 276 8.87 23.03 -44.07
C SER A 276 8.68 22.93 -45.58
N SER A 277 7.71 23.66 -46.12
CA SER A 277 7.62 23.95 -47.56
C SER A 277 7.02 25.33 -47.77
N GLY A 278 7.85 26.30 -48.15
CA GLY A 278 7.31 27.58 -48.65
C GLY A 278 8.16 28.84 -48.45
N GLY A 279 9.47 28.75 -48.22
CA GLY A 279 10.36 29.92 -48.26
C GLY A 279 10.97 30.09 -49.66
N GLY A 280 10.16 30.37 -50.67
CA GLY A 280 10.65 30.75 -52.00
C GLY A 280 11.35 32.11 -51.93
N VAL A 281 12.67 32.12 -52.10
CA VAL A 281 13.44 33.34 -52.29
C VAL A 281 13.44 33.71 -53.77
N ASP A 282 12.63 34.72 -54.12
CA ASP A 282 12.68 35.37 -55.43
C ASP A 282 14.02 36.11 -55.58
N ALA A 283 14.89 35.60 -56.45
CA ALA A 283 16.10 36.26 -56.88
C ALA A 283 15.76 37.30 -57.96
N VAL A 284 15.74 38.57 -57.57
CA VAL A 284 15.80 39.71 -58.49
C VAL A 284 17.25 39.87 -58.95
N SER A 285 17.51 39.65 -60.24
CA SER A 285 18.76 40.06 -60.90
C SER A 285 18.41 41.03 -62.03
N GLY A 286 19.03 42.21 -61.96
CA GLY A 286 19.10 43.18 -63.07
C GLY A 286 20.35 43.01 -63.90
#